data_AF-A0A0F9LFL7-F1
#
_entry.id   AF-A0A0F9LFL7-F1
#
_cell.length_a   1.000
_cell.length_b   1.000
_cell.length_c   1.000
_cell.angle_alpha   90.00
_cell.angle_beta   90.00
_cell.angle_gamma   90.00
#
_symmetry.space_group_name_H-M   'P 1'
#
loop_
_entity.id
_entity.type
_entity.pdbx_description
1 polymer ?
#
loop_
_entity_poly.entity_id
_entity_poly.type
_entity_poly.pdbx_seq_one_letter_code
_entity_poly.pdbx_strand_id
1 'polypeptide(L)'
;MNYWEECVSEALDEALLVATEGQIAIIASIVEGSHENYGMAFGHDCIPNPLCTEIDKLKKELKREQTKEICETCNGKGRLVSYGGTFQSTSDCHK
;
A
#
# COMPACT_ATOMS: atom_id res chain seq x y z
N MET A 1 -25.78 -12.43 -7.07
CA MET A 1 -26.17 -11.04 -6.78
C MET A 1 -24.89 -10.28 -6.49
N ASN A 2 -24.67 -9.14 -7.13
CA ASN A 2 -23.51 -8.28 -6.85
C ASN A 2 -23.64 -7.71 -5.43
N TYR A 3 -22.52 -7.48 -4.73
CA TYR A 3 -22.48 -6.81 -3.43
C TYR A 3 -23.34 -5.55 -3.37
N TRP A 4 -23.26 -4.70 -4.40
CA TRP A 4 -24.04 -3.46 -4.45
C TRP A 4 -25.54 -3.69 -4.63
N GLU A 5 -25.96 -4.74 -5.34
CA GLU A 5 -27.38 -5.09 -5.47
C GLU A 5 -27.96 -5.57 -4.14
N GLU A 6 -27.18 -6.33 -3.37
CA GLU A 6 -27.56 -6.78 -2.02
C GLU A 6 -27.72 -5.59 -1.08
N CYS A 7 -26.73 -4.69 -1.02
CA CYS A 7 -26.81 -3.47 -0.20
C CYS A 7 -28.00 -2.58 -0.56
N VAL A 8 -28.27 -2.40 -1.85
CA VAL A 8 -29.43 -1.62 -2.31
C VAL A 8 -30.74 -2.31 -1.95
N SER A 9 -30.81 -3.65 -2.05
CA SER A 9 -32.02 -4.40 -1.72
C SER A 9 -32.33 -4.34 -0.23
N GLU A 10 -31.32 -4.51 0.63
CA GLU A 10 -31.47 -4.37 2.08
C GLU A 10 -31.92 -2.95 2.46
N ALA A 11 -31.30 -1.92 1.88
CA ALA A 11 -31.68 -0.54 2.16
C ALA A 11 -33.12 -0.21 1.75
N LEU A 12 -33.58 -0.76 0.61
CA LEU A 12 -34.96 -0.59 0.16
C LEU A 12 -35.94 -1.34 1.08
N ASP A 13 -35.59 -2.54 1.54
CA ASP A 13 -36.40 -3.30 2.48
C ASP A 13 -36.54 -2.58 3.83
N GLU A 14 -35.44 -2.08 4.40
CA GLU A 14 -35.46 -1.26 5.62
C GLU A 14 -36.27 0.03 5.47
N ALA A 15 -36.22 0.65 4.29
CA ALA A 15 -36.99 1.85 3.97
C ALA A 15 -38.47 1.55 3.63
N LEU A 16 -38.88 0.27 3.62
CA LEU A 16 -40.20 -0.20 3.19
C LEU A 16 -40.58 0.25 1.77
N LEU A 17 -39.59 0.27 0.87
CA LEU A 17 -39.74 0.65 -0.53
C LEU A 17 -39.67 -0.59 -1.42
N VAL A 18 -40.63 -0.71 -2.33
CA VAL A 18 -40.64 -1.80 -3.31
C VAL A 18 -40.01 -1.31 -4.61
N ALA A 19 -38.98 -2.01 -5.06
CA ALA A 19 -38.37 -1.81 -6.37
C ALA A 19 -38.32 -3.14 -7.13
N THR A 20 -38.37 -3.04 -8.45
CA THR A 20 -38.15 -4.19 -9.34
C THR A 20 -36.66 -4.55 -9.40
N GLU A 21 -36.34 -5.80 -9.76
CA GLU A 21 -34.95 -6.25 -9.93
C GLU A 21 -34.16 -5.35 -10.90
N GLY A 22 -34.80 -4.88 -11.98
CA GLY A 22 -34.17 -3.96 -12.94
C GLY A 22 -33.85 -2.58 -12.35
N GLN A 23 -34.72 -2.07 -11.46
CA GLN A 23 -34.46 -0.81 -10.76
C GLN A 23 -33.34 -0.95 -9.73
N ILE A 24 -33.30 -2.08 -9.02
CA ILE A 24 -32.23 -2.40 -8.07
C ILE A 24 -30.88 -2.45 -8.81
N ALA A 25 -30.80 -3.13 -9.95
CA ALA A 25 -29.58 -3.22 -10.75
C ALA A 25 -29.09 -1.84 -11.23
N ILE A 26 -30.00 -0.96 -11.68
CA ILE A 26 -29.66 0.40 -12.09
C ILE A 26 -29.09 1.21 -10.92
N ILE A 27 -29.76 1.17 -9.76
CA ILE A 27 -29.33 1.92 -8.57
C ILE A 27 -27.97 1.39 -8.09
N ALA A 28 -27.79 0.07 -8.05
CA ALA A 28 -26.53 -0.56 -7.66
C ALA A 28 -25.37 -0.10 -8.55
N SER A 29 -25.56 -0.06 -9.87
CA SER A 29 -24.53 0.43 -10.80
C SER A 29 -24.18 1.92 -10.59
N ILE A 30 -25.17 2.75 -10.25
CA ILE A 30 -24.94 4.18 -9.92
C ILE A 30 -24.14 4.31 -8.62
N VAL A 31 -24.48 3.53 -7.60
CA VAL A 31 -23.80 3.54 -6.29
C VAL A 31 -22.35 3.08 -6.44
N GLU A 32 -22.11 2.01 -7.19
CA GLU A 32 -20.76 1.51 -7.51
C GLU A 32 -19.89 2.60 -8.14
N GLY A 33 -20.36 3.24 -9.22
CA GLY A 33 -19.61 4.33 -9.85
C GLY A 33 -19.48 5.57 -8.95
N SER A 34 -20.44 5.83 -8.07
CA SER A 34 -20.35 6.93 -7.10
C SER A 34 -19.30 6.65 -6.03
N HIS A 35 -19.15 5.38 -5.61
CA HIS A 35 -18.15 4.97 -4.64
C HIS A 35 -16.72 5.14 -5.18
N GLU A 36 -16.50 4.81 -6.46
CA GLU A 36 -15.21 5.08 -7.13
C GLU A 36 -14.90 6.59 -7.14
N ASN A 37 -15.89 7.41 -7.49
CA ASN A 37 -15.75 8.87 -7.47
C ASN A 37 -15.52 9.42 -6.05
N TYR A 38 -16.11 8.82 -5.02
CA TYR A 38 -15.86 9.16 -3.63
C TYR A 38 -14.40 8.90 -3.25
N GLY A 39 -13.86 7.73 -3.62
CA GLY A 39 -12.44 7.39 -3.40
C GLY A 39 -11.48 8.41 -4.02
N MET A 40 -11.79 8.88 -5.22
CA MET A 40 -11.05 9.96 -5.90
C MET A 40 -11.22 11.34 -5.24
N ALA A 41 -12.45 11.72 -4.88
CA ALA A 41 -12.75 13.05 -4.34
C ALA A 41 -12.19 13.27 -2.93
N PHE A 42 -12.21 12.24 -2.08
CA PHE A 42 -11.74 12.31 -0.70
C PHE A 42 -10.31 11.76 -0.53
N GLY A 43 -9.67 11.39 -1.63
CA GLY A 43 -8.25 11.06 -1.67
C GLY A 43 -7.89 9.73 -0.98
N HIS A 44 -8.86 8.87 -0.68
CA HIS A 44 -8.56 7.53 -0.15
C HIS A 44 -7.74 6.70 -1.14
N ASP A 45 -7.99 6.88 -2.44
CA ASP A 45 -7.24 6.19 -3.50
C ASP A 45 -6.07 7.02 -4.06
N CYS A 46 -6.06 8.34 -3.80
CA CYS A 46 -5.03 9.25 -4.31
C CYS A 46 -3.92 9.56 -3.30
N ILE A 47 -4.14 9.33 -2.01
CA ILE A 47 -3.15 9.55 -0.96
C ILE A 47 -2.52 8.20 -0.63
N PRO A 48 -1.29 7.90 -1.12
CA PRO A 48 -0.64 6.63 -0.81
C PRO A 48 -0.53 6.46 0.71
N ASN A 49 -0.91 5.28 1.19
CA ASN A 49 -0.92 4.96 2.62
C ASN A 49 0.48 5.27 3.21
N PRO A 50 0.59 6.21 4.18
CA PRO A 50 1.89 6.62 4.73
C PRO A 50 2.63 5.45 5.40
N LEU A 51 1.90 4.43 5.87
CA LEU A 51 2.49 3.22 6.42
C LEU A 51 3.25 2.41 5.37
N CYS A 52 2.82 2.41 4.11
CA CYS A 52 3.54 1.73 3.04
C CYS A 52 4.91 2.38 2.81
N THR A 53 4.96 3.72 2.80
CA THR A 53 6.22 4.46 2.70
C THR A 53 7.16 4.16 3.88
N GLU A 54 6.62 4.10 5.10
CA GLU A 54 7.43 3.78 6.29
C GLU A 54 7.90 2.32 6.29
N ILE A 55 7.05 1.37 5.88
CA ILE A 55 7.43 -0.05 5.72
C ILE A 55 8.57 -0.20 4.72
N ASP A 56 8.50 0.49 3.58
CA ASP A 56 9.56 0.41 2.57
C ASP A 56 10.87 1.03 3.05
N LYS A 57 10.79 2.11 3.82
CA LYS A 57 11.95 2.72 4.47
C LYS A 57 12.58 1.75 5.49
N LEU A 58 11.78 1.18 6.38
CA LEU A 58 12.24 0.22 7.39
C LEU A 58 12.83 -1.04 6.76
N LYS A 59 12.25 -1.56 5.66
CA LYS A 59 12.82 -2.68 4.91
C LYS A 59 14.20 -2.36 4.34
N LYS A 60 14.40 -1.14 3.83
CA LYS A 60 15.71 -0.69 3.33
C LYS A 60 16.73 -0.58 4.46
N GLU A 61 16.33 -0.06 5.62
CA GLU A 61 17.18 0.04 6.81
C GLU A 61 17.56 -1.33 7.36
N LEU A 62 16.60 -2.24 7.51
CA LEU A 62 16.84 -3.61 7.95
C LEU A 62 17.83 -4.33 7.02
N LYS A 63 17.64 -4.20 5.69
CA LYS A 63 18.57 -4.77 4.72
C LYS A 63 19.96 -4.16 4.84
N ARG A 64 20.07 -2.86 5.10
CA ARG A 64 21.36 -2.19 5.35
C ARG A 64 22.06 -2.76 6.57
N GLU A 65 21.34 -2.96 7.67
CA GLU A 65 21.90 -3.56 8.90
C GLU A 65 22.34 -5.01 8.68
N GLN A 66 21.54 -5.81 7.96
CA GLN A 66 21.86 -7.20 7.66
C GLN A 66 23.06 -7.37 6.72
N THR A 67 23.33 -6.38 5.86
CA THR A 67 24.49 -6.40 4.94
C THR A 67 25.75 -5.84 5.60
N LYS A 68 25.73 -5.51 6.91
CA LYS A 68 26.93 -5.08 7.61
C LYS A 68 27.81 -6.29 7.89
N GLU A 69 29.02 -6.24 7.37
CA GLU A 69 30.07 -7.20 7.67
C GLU A 69 30.81 -6.76 8.94
N ILE A 70 31.25 -7.73 9.73
CA ILE A 70 32.07 -7.48 10.92
C ILE A 70 33.53 -7.36 10.45
N CYS A 71 34.18 -6.25 10.76
CA CYS A 71 35.59 -6.06 10.47
C CYS A 71 36.44 -6.83 11.49
N GLU A 72 37.17 -7.86 11.06
CA GLU A 72 38.00 -8.69 11.95
C GLU A 72 39.17 -7.92 12.60
N THR A 73 39.61 -6.79 12.02
CA THR A 73 40.76 -6.02 12.50
C THR A 73 40.41 -5.04 13.62
N CYS A 74 39.24 -4.40 13.56
CA CYS A 74 38.82 -3.39 14.53
C CYS A 74 37.56 -3.76 15.32
N ASN A 75 36.97 -4.92 15.02
CA ASN A 75 35.70 -5.43 15.55
C ASN A 75 34.50 -4.48 15.34
N GLY A 76 34.62 -3.53 14.42
CA GLY A 76 33.55 -2.62 14.02
C GLY A 76 32.60 -3.26 13.00
N LYS A 77 31.42 -2.65 12.79
CA LYS A 77 30.45 -3.10 11.78
C LYS A 77 30.38 -2.08 10.66
N GLY A 78 30.45 -2.55 9.42
CA GLY A 78 30.54 -1.68 8.25
C GLY A 78 30.01 -2.33 6.99
N ARG A 79 29.85 -1.54 5.92
CA ARG A 79 29.42 -2.08 4.62
C ARG A 79 30.54 -1.91 3.60
N LEU A 80 30.84 -2.98 2.88
CA LEU A 80 31.67 -2.94 1.69
C LEU A 80 30.77 -2.78 0.47
N VAL A 81 30.89 -1.65 -0.23
CA VAL A 81 30.23 -1.46 -1.53
C VAL A 81 31.31 -1.43 -2.61
N SER A 82 31.36 -2.47 -3.43
CA SER A 82 32.15 -2.48 -4.66
C SER A 82 31.22 -2.25 -5.85
N TYR A 83 31.49 -1.19 -6.61
CA TYR A 83 30.86 -0.99 -7.92
C TYR A 83 31.75 -1.68 -8.95
N GLY A 84 31.17 -2.39 -9.93
CA GLY A 84 31.85 -3.28 -10.87
C GLY A 84 32.83 -2.58 -11.83
N GLY A 85 33.92 -2.06 -11.30
CA GLY A 85 35.05 -1.45 -11.98
C GLY A 85 36.24 -1.40 -11.01
N THR A 86 37.45 -1.58 -11.54
CA THR A 86 38.66 -2.00 -10.80
C THR A 86 39.16 -1.08 -9.68
N PHE A 87 38.52 0.08 -9.41
CA PHE A 87 39.10 1.12 -8.56
C PHE A 87 38.12 1.90 -7.68
N GLN A 88 36.91 1.41 -7.38
CA GLN A 88 36.02 2.10 -6.43
C GLN A 88 35.38 1.14 -5.41
N SER A 89 36.04 1.06 -4.26
CA SER A 89 35.52 0.43 -3.05
C SER A 89 35.37 1.51 -1.98
N THR A 90 34.18 1.66 -1.42
CA THR A 90 33.95 2.49 -0.23
C THR A 90 33.72 1.57 0.95
N SER A 91 34.46 1.79 2.04
CA SER A 91 34.35 1.04 3.29
C SER A 91 34.11 2.03 4.43
N ASP A 92 32.88 2.09 4.92
CA ASP A 92 32.55 2.85 6.12
C ASP A 92 32.49 1.87 7.30
N CYS A 93 33.34 2.12 8.30
CA CYS A 93 33.38 1.36 9.55
C CYS A 93 33.02 2.28 10.71
N HIS A 94 32.01 1.90 11.50
CA HIS A 94 31.61 2.63 12.69
C HIS A 94 31.93 1.79 13.94
N LYS A 95 32.54 2.44 14.94
CA LYS A 95 32.77 1.87 16.29
C LYS A 95 31.54 2.07 17.16
#